data_AF-A0A3C0AJH7-F1
#
_entry.id   AF-A0A3C0AJH7-F1
#
_cell.length_a   1.000
_cell.length_b   1.000
_cell.length_c   1.000
_cell.angle_alpha   90.00
_cell.angle_beta   90.00
_cell.angle_gamma   90.00
#
_symmetry.space_group_name_H-M   'P 1'
#
loop_
_entity.id
_entity.type
_entity.pdbx_description
1 polymer ?
#
loop_
_entity_poly.entity_id
_entity_poly.type
_entity_poly.pdbx_seq_one_letter_code
_entity_poly.pdbx_strand_id
1 'polypeptide(L)'
;MPVLFFVSMTTLLAVAPEVEVTSLSGASATGSLQSLNKTVAKVKAGQTEKDLPLSNILNMRFPRHRFQRSLELPVTVRLTDGSHFPIQSL
;
A
#
# COMPACT_ATOMS: atom_id res chain seq x y z
N MET A 1 -49.94 -18.00 5.15
CA MET A 1 -49.18 -16.74 4.98
C MET A 1 -47.72 -17.11 4.79
N PRO A 2 -47.14 -17.03 3.57
CA PRO A 2 -45.72 -17.31 3.42
C PRO A 2 -44.93 -16.04 3.76
N VAL A 3 -44.08 -16.17 4.78
CA VAL A 3 -43.12 -15.16 5.20
C VAL A 3 -42.02 -15.10 4.14
N LEU A 4 -42.01 -14.03 3.35
CA LEU A 4 -40.92 -13.70 2.44
C LEU A 4 -39.71 -13.25 3.25
N PHE A 5 -38.76 -14.15 3.46
CA PHE A 5 -37.42 -13.84 3.93
C PHE A 5 -36.68 -13.10 2.80
N PHE A 6 -36.75 -11.76 2.82
CA PHE A 6 -35.84 -10.91 2.04
C PHE A 6 -34.46 -10.97 2.68
N VAL A 7 -33.62 -11.90 2.20
CA VAL A 7 -32.20 -11.94 2.53
C VAL A 7 -31.56 -10.67 1.97
N SER A 8 -31.16 -9.76 2.85
CA SER A 8 -30.47 -8.54 2.47
C SER A 8 -29.09 -8.90 1.92
N MET A 9 -28.94 -8.72 0.61
CA MET A 9 -27.67 -8.89 -0.07
C MET A 9 -26.75 -7.75 0.36
N THR A 10 -25.88 -8.02 1.34
CA THR A 10 -24.86 -7.07 1.78
C THR A 10 -23.81 -6.97 0.67
N THR A 11 -23.87 -5.88 -0.09
CA THR A 11 -22.86 -5.53 -1.08
C THR A 11 -21.58 -5.11 -0.36
N LEU A 12 -20.66 -6.06 -0.20
CA LEU A 12 -19.26 -5.75 0.12
C LEU A 12 -18.68 -4.97 -1.07
N LEU A 13 -18.77 -3.64 -1.02
CA LEU A 13 -17.94 -2.77 -1.85
C LEU A 13 -16.49 -3.04 -1.46
N ALA A 14 -15.82 -3.92 -2.20
CA ALA A 14 -14.38 -4.09 -2.11
C ALA A 14 -13.73 -2.76 -2.50
N VAL A 15 -13.36 -1.96 -1.50
CA VAL A 15 -12.63 -0.71 -1.70
C VAL A 15 -11.25 -1.08 -2.21
N ALA A 16 -11.03 -0.93 -3.52
CA ALA A 16 -9.74 -1.21 -4.13
C ALA A 16 -8.70 -0.18 -3.65
N PRO A 17 -7.59 -0.61 -3.01
CA PRO A 17 -6.67 0.30 -2.34
C PRO A 17 -5.94 1.19 -3.35
N GLU A 18 -5.72 2.44 -2.96
CA GLU A 18 -4.95 3.40 -3.73
C GLU A 18 -3.46 3.04 -3.69
N VAL A 19 -2.80 3.12 -4.84
CA VAL A 19 -1.39 2.75 -5.06
C VAL A 19 -0.65 3.79 -5.89
N GLU A 20 0.60 4.01 -5.52
CA GLU A 20 1.59 4.74 -6.31
C GLU A 20 2.64 3.73 -6.79
N VAL A 21 2.81 3.64 -8.10
CA VAL A 21 3.74 2.70 -8.75
C VAL A 21 4.85 3.50 -9.41
N THR A 22 6.09 3.20 -9.05
CA THR A 22 7.29 3.71 -9.71
C THR A 22 7.86 2.62 -10.61
N SER A 23 8.00 2.92 -11.89
CA SER A 23 8.59 2.02 -12.88
C SER A 23 10.12 2.06 -12.86
N LEU A 24 10.75 1.03 -13.44
CA LEU A 24 12.20 0.99 -13.66
C LEU A 24 12.71 2.15 -14.54
N SER A 25 11.88 2.67 -15.44
CA SER A 25 12.20 3.83 -16.27
C SER A 25 12.06 5.17 -15.54
N GLY A 26 11.76 5.16 -14.23
CA GLY A 26 11.61 6.36 -13.41
C GLY A 26 10.25 7.05 -13.50
N ALA A 27 9.33 6.56 -14.34
CA ALA A 27 7.97 7.10 -14.41
C ALA A 27 7.15 6.63 -13.20
N SER A 28 6.50 7.56 -12.51
CA SER A 28 5.54 7.25 -11.44
C SER A 28 4.11 7.42 -11.93
N ALA A 29 3.24 6.49 -11.55
CA ALA A 29 1.81 6.52 -11.83
C ALA A 29 1.02 6.23 -10.54
N THR A 30 -0.11 6.91 -10.36
CA THR A 30 -1.02 6.71 -9.23
C THR A 30 -2.34 6.13 -9.72
N GLY A 31 -2.95 5.25 -8.93
CA GLY A 31 -4.20 4.61 -9.29
C GLY A 31 -4.75 3.71 -8.19
N SER A 32 -5.74 2.90 -8.51
CA SER A 32 -6.35 1.93 -7.60
C SER A 32 -5.97 0.51 -8.01
N LEU A 33 -5.45 -0.28 -7.07
CA LEU A 33 -5.03 -1.66 -7.31
C LEU A 33 -6.26 -2.58 -7.34
N GLN A 34 -6.57 -3.11 -8.52
CA GLN A 34 -7.69 -4.03 -8.71
C GLN A 34 -7.29 -5.47 -8.43
N SER A 35 -6.06 -5.85 -8.81
CA SER A 35 -5.53 -7.20 -8.62
C SER A 35 -4.00 -7.18 -8.58
N LEU A 36 -3.43 -8.06 -7.77
CA LEU A 36 -1.99 -8.29 -7.70
C LEU A 36 -1.73 -9.80 -7.77
N ASN A 37 -1.00 -10.21 -8.81
CA ASN A 37 -0.50 -11.58 -8.95
C ASN A 37 1.04 -11.56 -9.02
N LYS A 38 1.67 -12.73 -9.00
CA LYS A 38 3.12 -12.96 -9.02
C LYS A 38 3.86 -12.32 -10.18
N THR A 39 3.17 -11.94 -11.26
CA THR A 39 3.79 -11.42 -12.48
C THR A 39 3.26 -10.05 -12.90
N VAL A 40 2.02 -9.71 -12.53
CA VAL A 40 1.33 -8.50 -13.02
C VAL A 40 0.53 -7.88 -11.89
N ALA A 41 0.59 -6.55 -11.83
CA ALA A 41 -0.31 -5.72 -11.03
C ALA A 41 -1.31 -5.00 -11.95
N LYS A 42 -2.60 -5.16 -11.69
CA LYS A 42 -3.66 -4.44 -12.40
C LYS A 42 -4.00 -3.17 -11.65
N VAL A 43 -3.69 -2.02 -12.25
CA VAL A 43 -3.90 -0.71 -11.65
C VAL A 43 -4.85 0.10 -12.53
N LYS A 44 -5.92 0.60 -11.93
CA LYS A 44 -6.88 1.50 -12.56
C LYS A 44 -6.53 2.95 -12.25
N ALA A 45 -6.09 3.71 -13.25
CA ALA A 45 -5.81 5.13 -13.13
C ALA A 45 -6.93 5.92 -13.84
N GLY A 46 -7.89 6.43 -13.07
CA GLY A 46 -9.08 7.07 -13.63
C GLY A 46 -10.00 6.08 -14.37
N GLN A 47 -10.24 6.32 -15.66
CA GLN A 47 -11.04 5.41 -16.52
C GLN A 47 -10.20 4.32 -17.19
N THR A 48 -8.87 4.42 -17.14
CA THR A 48 -7.97 3.49 -17.83
C THR A 48 -7.50 2.40 -16.87
N GLU A 49 -7.72 1.15 -17.25
CA GLU A 49 -7.13 -0.01 -16.56
C GLU A 49 -5.80 -0.35 -17.24
N LYS A 50 -4.74 -0.48 -16.43
CA LYS A 50 -3.39 -0.75 -16.92
C LYS A 50 -2.82 -1.97 -16.22
N ASP A 51 -2.46 -2.95 -17.04
CA ASP A 51 -1.69 -4.11 -16.59
C ASP A 51 -0.22 -3.72 -16.56
N LEU A 52 0.35 -3.70 -15.35
CA LEU A 52 1.75 -3.35 -15.09
C LEU A 52 2.53 -4.63 -14.76
N PRO A 53 3.47 -5.08 -15.62
CA PRO A 53 4.34 -6.20 -15.30
C PRO A 53 5.17 -5.89 -14.05
N LEU A 54 5.18 -6.78 -13.07
CA LEU A 54 5.98 -6.60 -11.85
C LEU A 54 7.48 -6.49 -12.15
N SER A 55 7.94 -7.12 -13.24
CA SER A 55 9.33 -6.98 -13.72
C SER A 55 9.71 -5.54 -14.06
N ASN A 56 8.72 -4.69 -14.36
CA ASN A 56 8.94 -3.29 -14.76
C ASN A 56 8.68 -2.31 -13.62
N ILE A 57 8.31 -2.80 -12.44
CA ILE A 57 8.00 -2.00 -11.25
C ILE A 57 9.21 -2.00 -10.32
N LEU A 58 9.74 -0.82 -10.05
CA LEU A 58 10.78 -0.60 -9.06
C LEU A 58 10.20 -0.58 -7.65
N ASN A 59 9.07 0.11 -7.47
CA ASN A 59 8.44 0.28 -6.17
C ASN A 59 6.92 0.42 -6.30
N MET A 60 6.18 -0.14 -5.35
CA MET A 60 4.74 0.03 -5.22
C MET A 60 4.41 0.42 -3.78
N ARG A 61 3.73 1.55 -3.62
CA ARG A 61 3.40 2.14 -2.32
C ARG A 61 1.90 2.32 -2.18
N PHE A 62 1.39 2.21 -0.95
CA PHE A 62 -0.03 2.37 -0.62
C PHE A 62 -0.21 3.61 0.27
N PRO A 63 -0.43 4.81 -0.28
CA PRO A 63 -0.37 6.07 0.48
C PRO A 63 -1.38 6.16 1.64
N ARG A 64 -2.58 5.57 1.48
CA ARG A 64 -3.60 5.52 2.55
C ARG A 64 -3.33 4.49 3.65
N HIS A 65 -2.41 3.56 3.40
CA HIS A 65 -1.95 2.58 4.37
C HIS A 65 -0.47 2.81 4.68
N ARG A 66 -0.10 4.09 4.84
CA ARG A 66 1.10 4.41 5.63
C ARG A 66 0.82 3.91 7.04
N PHE A 67 1.22 2.68 7.33
CA PHE A 67 1.65 2.35 8.68
C PHE A 67 2.74 3.37 8.99
N GLN A 68 2.37 4.43 9.71
CA GLN A 68 3.33 5.18 10.49
C GLN A 68 3.88 4.16 11.44
N ARG A 69 5.01 3.55 11.06
CA ARG A 69 5.86 2.87 12.00
C ARG A 69 6.37 4.01 12.88
N SER A 70 5.59 4.36 13.89
CA SER A 70 6.05 5.20 14.97
C SER A 70 7.30 4.49 15.47
N LEU A 71 8.46 5.09 15.25
CA LEU A 71 9.68 4.70 15.94
C LEU A 71 9.45 5.10 17.40
N GLU A 72 8.58 4.37 18.11
CA GLU A 72 8.34 4.56 19.54
C GLU A 72 9.60 4.23 20.36
N LEU A 73 10.55 3.54 19.73
CA LEU A 73 11.82 3.20 20.32
C LEU A 73 12.85 4.29 19.97
N PRO A 74 13.42 5.00 20.97
CA PRO A 74 14.46 5.98 20.71
C PRO A 74 15.65 5.29 20.05
N VAL A 75 16.17 5.89 18.98
CA VAL A 75 17.36 5.40 18.29
C VAL A 75 18.52 5.52 19.27
N THR A 76 19.06 4.40 19.74
CA THR A 76 20.18 4.41 20.68
C THR A 76 21.49 4.44 19.90
N VAL A 77 22.27 5.51 20.04
CA VAL A 77 23.61 5.59 19.44
C VAL A 77 24.63 5.08 20.44
N ARG A 78 25.47 4.15 20.00
CA ARG A 78 26.63 3.65 20.76
C ARG A 78 27.88 4.36 20.26
N LEU A 79 28.55 5.07 21.15
CA LEU A 79 29.84 5.70 20.86
C LEU A 79 30.97 4.66 20.96
N THR A 80 32.12 4.96 20.35
CA THR A 80 33.30 4.09 20.32
C THR A 80 33.92 3.86 21.70
N ASP A 81 33.60 4.73 22.66
CA ASP A 81 33.95 4.61 24.08
C ASP A 81 32.99 3.67 24.86
N GLY A 82 31.96 3.12 24.21
CA GLY A 82 30.98 2.21 24.80
C GLY A 82 29.80 2.89 25.49
N SER A 83 29.72 4.21 25.49
CA SER A 83 28.55 4.94 26.01
C SER A 83 27.34 4.84 25.06
N HIS A 84 26.12 4.93 25.61
CA HIS A 84 24.86 4.77 24.89
C HIS A 84 23.93 5.95 25.20
N PHE A 85 23.36 6.59 24.17
CA PHE A 85 22.40 7.68 24.36
C PHE A 85 21.16 7.50 23.46
N PRO A 86 19.94 7.65 24.03
CA PRO A 86 18.70 7.63 23.25
C PRO A 86 18.53 8.95 22.48
N ILE A 87 18.33 8.87 21.17
CA ILE A 87 17.92 10.00 20.32
C ILE A 87 16.41 9.92 20.14
N GLN A 88 15.69 10.87 20.72
CA GLN A 88 14.31 11.16 20.34
C GLN A 88 14.36 12.01 19.07
N SER A 89 13.87 11.49 17.94
CA SER A 89 13.64 12.34 16.77
C SER A 89 12.35 13.14 17.00
N LEU A 90 12.49 14.46 17.14
CA LEU A 90 11.38 15.42 17.13
C LEU A 90 10.59 15.35 15.81
#